data_AF-A0A0F9J4H3-F1
#
_entry.id   AF-A0A0F9J4H3-F1
#
_cell.length_a   1.000
_cell.length_b   1.000
_cell.length_c   1.000
_cell.angle_alpha   90.00
_cell.angle_beta   90.00
_cell.angle_gamma   90.00
#
_symmetry.space_group_name_H-M   'P 1'
#
loop_
_entity.id
_entity.type
_entity.pdbx_description
1 polymer ?
#
loop_
_entity_poly.entity_id
_entity_poly.type
_entity_poly.pdbx_seq_one_letter_code
_entity_poly.pdbx_strand_id
1 'polypeptide(L)'
;MTTTVRNPTAKQMLFIDYYMPGDTPDWKCARAAGYAGDFTTLSSSASAVLKSTAVQAEIARRREEITVSQGINLDTLVFELRQNALDAREYKQMAASNQAWLGVAKLLGFLVDRTESRSYSVSADLTKALETMSSEELRAIASLAPALELPEGKSDD
;
A
#
# COMPACT_ATOMS: atom_id res chain seq x y z
N MET A 1 31.20 -3.48 9.04
CA MET A 1 31.21 -2.64 7.82
C MET A 1 30.32 -1.43 8.08
N THR A 2 30.90 -0.27 8.34
CA THR A 2 30.16 0.98 8.54
C THR A 2 29.79 1.57 7.18
N THR A 3 28.58 1.31 6.71
CA THR A 3 28.05 1.93 5.50
C THR A 3 27.80 3.40 5.81
N THR A 4 28.70 4.28 5.38
CA THR A 4 28.51 5.73 5.46
C THR A 4 27.30 6.08 4.59
N VAL A 5 26.13 6.26 5.22
CA VAL A 5 24.92 6.69 4.52
C VAL A 5 25.16 8.10 4.02
N ARG A 6 25.27 8.26 2.69
CA ARG A 6 25.43 9.56 2.05
C ARG A 6 24.15 10.36 2.27
N ASN A 7 24.25 11.63 2.65
CA ASN A 7 23.08 12.48 2.86
C ASN A 7 22.24 12.63 1.57
N PRO A 8 20.90 12.81 1.69
CA PRO A 8 20.04 13.10 0.55
C PRO A 8 20.48 14.37 -0.18
N THR A 9 20.36 14.36 -1.51
CA THR A 9 20.57 15.57 -2.33
C THR A 9 19.46 16.59 -2.11
N ALA A 10 19.70 17.88 -2.42
CA ALA A 10 18.68 18.93 -2.31
C ALA A 10 17.37 18.60 -3.04
N LYS A 11 17.47 17.93 -4.20
CA LYS A 11 16.31 17.48 -4.96
C LYS A 11 15.53 16.36 -4.26
N GLN A 12 16.23 15.44 -3.62
CA GLN A 12 15.61 14.38 -2.81
C GLN A 12 15.02 14.94 -1.51
N MET A 13 15.62 15.97 -0.93
CA MET A 13 15.05 16.68 0.23
C MET A 13 13.71 17.32 -0.11
N LEU A 14 13.62 18.03 -1.26
CA LEU A 14 12.35 18.56 -1.74
C LEU A 14 11.30 17.47 -1.97
N PHE A 15 11.71 16.31 -2.50
CA PHE A 15 10.80 15.16 -2.62
C PHE A 15 10.27 14.70 -1.26
N ILE A 16 11.14 14.58 -0.25
CA ILE A 16 10.76 14.19 1.11
C ILE A 16 9.79 15.21 1.70
N ASP A 17 10.01 16.51 1.49
CA ASP A 17 9.14 17.58 1.98
C ASP A 17 7.70 17.45 1.46
N TYR A 18 7.52 17.10 0.17
CA TYR A 18 6.20 16.83 -0.41
C TYR A 18 5.63 15.45 -0.05
N TYR A 19 6.48 14.47 0.26
CA TYR A 19 6.06 13.11 0.56
C TYR A 19 5.58 12.93 2.01
N MET A 20 6.22 13.60 2.97
CA MET A 20 5.96 13.43 4.39
C MET A 20 4.51 13.70 4.85
N PRO A 21 3.76 14.66 4.28
CA PRO A 21 2.35 14.89 4.63
C PRO A 21 1.42 13.72 4.29
N GLY A 22 1.78 12.84 3.36
CA GLY A 22 1.03 11.62 3.03
C GLY A 22 -0.28 11.81 2.24
N ASP A 23 -0.63 13.04 1.86
CA ASP A 23 -1.83 13.39 1.09
C ASP A 23 -1.59 13.40 -0.43
N THR A 24 -0.32 13.42 -0.83
CA THR A 24 0.11 13.62 -2.21
C THR A 24 0.68 12.32 -2.79
N PRO A 25 0.14 11.81 -3.91
CA PRO A 25 0.68 10.64 -4.60
C PRO A 25 2.16 10.82 -4.99
N ASP A 26 2.96 9.76 -4.87
CA ASP A 26 4.42 9.76 -5.04
C ASP A 26 4.92 10.42 -6.34
N TRP A 27 4.24 10.19 -7.46
CA TRP A 27 4.59 10.78 -8.76
C TRP A 27 4.38 12.30 -8.78
N LYS A 28 3.40 12.83 -8.02
CA LYS A 28 3.20 14.28 -7.85
C LYS A 28 4.29 14.86 -6.96
N CYS A 29 4.73 14.14 -5.93
CA CYS A 29 5.89 14.55 -5.11
C CYS A 29 7.16 14.64 -5.95
N ALA A 30 7.39 13.67 -6.84
CA ALA A 30 8.50 13.71 -7.80
C ALA A 30 8.39 14.90 -8.76
N ARG A 31 7.19 15.18 -9.28
CA ARG A 31 6.98 16.36 -10.13
C ARG A 31 7.27 17.67 -9.37
N ALA A 32 6.76 17.80 -8.16
CA ALA A 32 6.93 18.98 -7.32
C ALA A 32 8.40 19.19 -6.91
N ALA A 33 9.15 18.11 -6.71
CA ALA A 33 10.60 18.15 -6.49
C ALA A 33 11.42 18.42 -7.77
N GLY A 34 10.78 18.65 -8.92
CA GLY A 34 11.43 19.02 -10.18
C GLY A 34 11.98 17.84 -10.98
N TYR A 35 11.53 16.61 -10.75
CA TYR A 35 11.79 15.51 -11.68
C TYR A 35 11.01 15.73 -12.97
N ALA A 36 11.64 15.44 -14.11
CA ALA A 36 11.05 15.64 -15.44
C ALA A 36 10.56 14.30 -16.01
N GLY A 37 9.47 14.35 -16.78
CA GLY A 37 8.93 13.20 -17.47
C GLY A 37 7.41 13.15 -17.48
N ASP A 38 6.89 12.14 -18.16
CA ASP A 38 5.49 11.76 -18.13
C ASP A 38 5.15 11.04 -16.81
N PHE A 39 3.87 10.64 -16.66
CA PHE A 39 3.41 9.92 -15.48
C PHE A 39 4.24 8.67 -15.18
N THR A 40 4.53 7.85 -16.18
CA THR A 40 5.28 6.59 -16.04
C THR A 40 6.70 6.84 -15.55
N THR A 41 7.37 7.83 -16.14
CA THR A 41 8.74 8.22 -15.78
C THR A 41 8.81 8.79 -14.37
N LEU A 42 7.83 9.63 -14.00
CA LEU A 42 7.74 10.22 -12.66
C LEU A 42 7.44 9.17 -11.59
N SER A 43 6.55 8.22 -11.88
CA SER A 43 6.22 7.12 -10.95
C SER A 43 7.42 6.20 -10.72
N SER A 44 8.16 5.88 -11.78
CA SER A 44 9.41 5.11 -11.68
C SER A 44 10.49 5.88 -10.90
N SER A 45 10.64 7.18 -11.18
CA SER A 45 11.58 8.05 -10.47
C SER A 45 11.25 8.16 -8.98
N ALA A 46 9.98 8.35 -8.62
CA ALA A 46 9.53 8.41 -7.23
C ALA A 46 9.83 7.08 -6.50
N SER A 47 9.54 5.95 -7.14
CA SER A 47 9.86 4.62 -6.62
C SER A 47 11.36 4.42 -6.40
N ALA A 48 12.20 4.92 -7.32
CA ALA A 48 13.65 4.84 -7.20
C ALA A 48 14.19 5.73 -6.07
N VAL A 49 13.62 6.92 -5.89
CA VAL A 49 13.97 7.85 -4.81
C VAL A 49 13.62 7.24 -3.45
N LEU A 50 12.44 6.64 -3.31
CA LEU A 50 11.99 5.96 -2.08
C LEU A 50 12.82 4.72 -1.73
N LYS A 51 13.48 4.08 -2.71
CA LYS A 51 14.42 2.97 -2.49
C LYS A 51 15.82 3.42 -2.07
N SER A 52 16.12 4.72 -2.12
CA SER A 52 17.43 5.24 -1.70
C SER A 52 17.58 5.14 -0.19
N THR A 53 18.67 4.51 0.27
CA THR A 53 18.98 4.37 1.71
C THR A 53 19.08 5.71 2.44
N ALA A 54 19.62 6.74 1.77
CA ALA A 54 19.71 8.10 2.27
C ALA A 54 18.32 8.70 2.57
N VAL A 55 17.40 8.55 1.60
CA VAL A 55 16.03 9.08 1.68
C VAL A 55 15.24 8.33 2.75
N GLN A 56 15.37 7.01 2.81
CA GLN A 56 14.73 6.20 3.85
C GLN A 56 15.21 6.59 5.26
N ALA A 57 16.51 6.80 5.43
CA ALA A 57 17.08 7.23 6.70
C ALA A 57 16.52 8.60 7.13
N GLU A 58 16.42 9.56 6.21
CA GLU A 58 15.87 10.89 6.53
C GLU A 58 14.36 10.85 6.82
N ILE A 59 13.59 10.06 6.07
CA ILE A 59 12.15 9.85 6.35
C ILE A 59 11.98 9.23 7.75
N ALA A 60 12.78 8.22 8.08
CA ALA A 60 12.74 7.59 9.40
C ALA A 60 13.08 8.60 10.51
N ARG A 61 14.15 9.38 10.33
CA ARG A 61 14.57 10.43 11.25
C ARG A 61 13.45 11.45 11.50
N ARG A 62 12.82 11.96 10.43
CA ARG A 62 11.71 12.93 10.55
C ARG A 62 10.47 12.32 11.19
N ARG A 63 10.16 11.05 10.91
CA ARG A 63 9.05 10.35 11.58
C ARG A 63 9.32 10.22 13.08
N GLU A 64 10.54 9.88 13.47
CA GLU A 64 10.94 9.82 14.88
C GLU A 64 10.85 11.20 15.55
N GLU A 65 11.32 12.27 14.90
CA GLU A 65 11.16 13.65 15.39
C GLU A 65 9.68 14.04 15.57
N ILE A 66 8.82 13.67 14.62
CA ILE A 66 7.37 13.93 14.72
C ILE A 66 6.78 13.12 15.88
N THR A 67 7.11 11.84 16.01
CA THR A 67 6.65 11.00 17.12
C THR A 67 7.05 11.57 18.48
N VAL A 68 8.32 12.02 18.61
CA VAL A 68 8.83 12.63 19.85
C VAL A 68 8.19 14.00 20.11
N SER A 69 8.08 14.85 19.10
CA SER A 69 7.56 16.22 19.25
C SER A 69 6.06 16.28 19.48
N GLN A 70 5.29 15.35 18.88
CA GLN A 70 3.84 15.27 19.05
C GLN A 70 3.43 14.41 20.25
N GLY A 71 4.37 13.71 20.91
CA GLY A 71 4.07 12.84 22.05
C GLY A 71 3.08 11.73 21.70
N ILE A 72 3.00 11.35 20.41
CA ILE A 72 2.12 10.28 19.95
C ILE A 72 2.70 8.97 20.46
N ASN A 73 2.14 8.51 21.57
CA ASN A 73 2.41 7.22 22.14
C ASN A 73 1.15 6.34 22.05
N LEU A 74 1.32 5.04 22.30
CA LEU A 74 0.21 4.09 22.26
C LEU A 74 -0.92 4.50 23.21
N ASP A 75 -0.58 5.00 24.40
CA ASP A 75 -1.55 5.40 25.42
C ASP A 75 -2.40 6.60 24.96
N THR A 76 -1.80 7.59 24.31
CA THR A 76 -2.47 8.76 23.73
C THR A 76 -3.42 8.32 22.62
N LEU A 77 -2.97 7.44 21.72
CA LEU A 77 -3.82 6.92 20.64
C LEU A 77 -5.01 6.11 21.17
N VAL A 78 -4.78 5.26 22.17
CA VAL A 78 -5.84 4.49 22.83
C VAL A 78 -6.82 5.42 23.54
N PHE A 79 -6.33 6.45 24.22
CA PHE A 79 -7.16 7.45 24.89
C PHE A 79 -8.03 8.22 23.89
N GLU A 80 -7.44 8.76 22.83
CA GLU A 80 -8.17 9.54 21.81
C GLU A 80 -9.19 8.70 21.05
N LEU A 81 -8.85 7.47 20.65
CA LEU A 81 -9.80 6.57 20.01
C LEU A 81 -10.95 6.18 20.94
N ARG A 82 -10.67 5.98 22.23
CA ARG A 82 -11.73 5.72 23.21
C ARG A 82 -12.66 6.93 23.36
N GLN A 83 -12.14 8.15 23.44
CA GLN A 83 -12.96 9.36 23.51
C GLN A 83 -13.81 9.52 22.25
N ASN A 84 -13.20 9.39 21.07
CA ASN A 84 -13.92 9.40 19.80
C ASN A 84 -15.03 8.34 19.74
N ALA A 85 -14.82 7.15 20.31
CA ALA A 85 -15.84 6.12 20.36
C ALA A 85 -17.02 6.51 21.27
N LEU A 86 -16.75 7.13 22.42
CA LEU A 86 -17.78 7.62 23.34
C LEU A 86 -18.55 8.79 22.73
N ASP A 87 -17.86 9.76 22.14
CA ASP A 87 -18.45 10.92 21.47
C ASP A 87 -19.30 10.48 20.28
N ALA A 88 -18.79 9.61 19.41
CA ALA A 88 -19.54 9.08 18.27
C ALA A 88 -20.82 8.35 18.71
N ARG A 89 -20.80 7.67 19.85
CA ARG A 89 -21.98 7.03 20.44
C ARG A 89 -23.00 8.07 20.92
N GLU A 90 -22.54 9.16 21.55
CA GLU A 90 -23.39 10.28 21.98
C GLU A 90 -24.08 10.93 20.77
N TYR A 91 -23.35 11.15 19.67
CA TYR A 91 -23.89 11.69 18.41
C TYR A 91 -24.63 10.65 17.55
N LYS A 92 -24.92 9.47 18.08
CA LYS A 92 -25.64 8.36 17.39
C LYS A 92 -24.96 7.85 16.11
N GLN A 93 -23.66 8.08 15.95
CA GLN A 93 -22.84 7.56 14.85
C GLN A 93 -22.25 6.20 15.22
N MET A 94 -23.11 5.18 15.31
CA MET A 94 -22.71 3.84 15.80
C MET A 94 -21.60 3.19 14.95
N ALA A 95 -21.60 3.44 13.64
CA ALA A 95 -20.54 2.95 12.75
C ALA A 95 -19.16 3.53 13.12
N ALA A 96 -19.09 4.85 13.36
CA ALA A 96 -17.85 5.52 13.77
C ALA A 96 -17.38 5.06 15.15
N SER A 97 -18.32 4.90 16.10
CA SER A 97 -18.03 4.34 17.42
C SER A 97 -17.42 2.94 17.33
N ASN A 98 -18.00 2.05 16.53
CA ASN A 98 -17.50 0.68 16.35
C ASN A 98 -16.12 0.65 15.70
N GLN A 99 -15.88 1.51 14.70
CA GLN A 99 -14.55 1.62 14.06
C GLN A 99 -13.48 2.11 15.05
N ALA A 100 -13.80 3.07 15.90
CA ALA A 100 -12.87 3.54 16.92
C ALA A 100 -12.54 2.44 17.96
N TRP A 101 -13.53 1.67 18.41
CA TRP A 101 -13.30 0.51 19.29
C TRP A 101 -12.50 -0.61 18.62
N LEU A 102 -12.74 -0.87 17.34
CA LEU A 102 -11.90 -1.80 16.56
C LEU A 102 -10.45 -1.32 16.48
N GLY A 103 -10.23 -0.02 16.31
CA GLY A 103 -8.90 0.59 16.36
C GLY A 103 -8.20 0.34 17.70
N VAL A 104 -8.89 0.55 18.82
CA VAL A 104 -8.36 0.25 20.17
C VAL A 104 -8.01 -1.24 20.31
N ALA A 105 -8.89 -2.13 19.86
CA ALA A 105 -8.65 -3.58 19.95
C ALA A 105 -7.44 -4.03 19.10
N LYS A 106 -7.23 -3.43 17.93
CA LYS A 106 -6.05 -3.68 17.08
C LYS A 106 -4.76 -3.17 17.72
N LEU A 107 -4.80 -1.95 18.28
CA LEU A 107 -3.63 -1.36 18.94
C LEU A 107 -3.18 -2.15 20.18
N LEU A 108 -4.12 -2.73 20.92
CA LEU A 108 -3.83 -3.56 22.10
C LEU A 108 -3.54 -5.03 21.76
N GLY A 109 -3.63 -5.42 20.48
CA GLY A 109 -3.35 -6.78 20.03
C GLY A 109 -4.45 -7.81 20.32
N PHE A 110 -5.66 -7.37 20.68
CA PHE A 110 -6.80 -8.28 20.87
C PHE A 110 -7.41 -8.77 19.57
N LEU A 111 -7.21 -8.03 18.47
CA LEU A 111 -7.76 -8.35 17.17
C LEU A 111 -6.68 -8.25 16.09
N VAL A 112 -6.57 -9.30 15.28
CA VAL A 112 -5.65 -9.37 14.15
C VAL A 112 -6.44 -9.75 12.91
N ASP A 113 -6.26 -9.00 11.83
CA ASP A 113 -6.90 -9.31 10.55
C ASP A 113 -6.21 -10.54 9.93
N ARG A 114 -6.99 -11.57 9.60
CA ARG A 114 -6.49 -12.72 8.85
C ARG A 114 -6.37 -12.35 7.38
N THR A 115 -5.16 -12.37 6.83
CA THR A 115 -4.93 -12.21 5.40
C THR A 115 -4.81 -13.57 4.73
N GLU A 116 -5.79 -13.95 3.91
CA GLU A 116 -5.64 -15.10 3.00
C GLU A 116 -4.99 -14.64 1.71
N SER A 117 -3.68 -14.89 1.59
CA SER A 117 -2.98 -14.70 0.32
C SER A 117 -3.35 -15.86 -0.61
N ARG A 118 -4.44 -15.72 -1.37
CA ARG A 118 -4.66 -16.56 -2.56
C ARG A 118 -3.64 -16.18 -3.61
N SER A 119 -2.44 -16.75 -3.51
CA SER A 119 -1.53 -16.82 -4.64
C SER A 119 -2.18 -17.71 -5.68
N TYR A 120 -2.84 -17.11 -6.67
CA TYR A 120 -3.05 -17.78 -7.95
C TYR A 120 -1.67 -17.90 -8.61
N SER A 121 -0.87 -18.87 -8.18
CA SER A 121 0.13 -19.40 -9.09
C SER A 121 -0.67 -20.06 -10.20
N VAL A 122 -0.78 -19.40 -11.36
CA VAL A 122 -0.94 -20.15 -12.61
C VAL A 122 0.19 -21.16 -12.56
N SER A 123 -0.15 -22.43 -12.29
CA SER A 123 0.84 -23.42 -11.90
C SER A 123 1.91 -23.44 -12.98
N ALA A 124 3.18 -23.46 -12.59
CA ALA A 124 4.28 -23.67 -13.53
C ALA A 124 4.02 -24.93 -14.39
N ASP A 125 3.21 -25.86 -13.88
CA ASP A 125 2.70 -27.03 -14.59
C ASP A 125 1.80 -26.69 -15.78
N LEU A 126 0.95 -25.65 -15.71
CA LEU A 126 0.11 -25.23 -16.84
C LEU A 126 0.96 -24.61 -17.96
N THR A 127 1.93 -23.77 -17.60
CA THR A 127 2.86 -23.16 -18.56
C THR A 127 3.72 -24.25 -19.21
N LYS A 128 4.26 -25.18 -18.43
CA LYS A 128 5.06 -26.29 -18.94
C LYS A 128 4.23 -27.25 -19.80
N ALA A 129 2.98 -27.53 -19.44
CA ALA A 129 2.08 -28.35 -20.23
C ALA A 129 1.80 -27.70 -21.60
N LEU A 130 1.53 -26.39 -21.62
CA LEU A 130 1.30 -25.62 -22.85
C LEU A 130 2.56 -25.52 -23.73
N GLU A 131 3.75 -25.43 -23.13
CA GLU A 131 5.03 -25.43 -23.84
C GLU A 131 5.37 -26.79 -24.48
N THR A 132 4.90 -27.89 -23.89
CA THR A 132 5.12 -29.25 -24.42
C THR A 132 4.09 -29.71 -25.45
N MET A 133 2.96 -29.01 -25.57
CA MET A 133 1.90 -29.35 -26.51
C MET A 133 2.28 -28.98 -27.94
N SER A 134 1.94 -29.86 -28.88
CA SER A 134 2.11 -29.60 -30.31
C SER A 134 1.18 -28.48 -30.78
N SER A 135 1.54 -27.81 -31.87
CA SER A 135 0.72 -26.73 -32.45
C SER A 135 -0.68 -27.19 -32.87
N GLU A 136 -0.86 -28.49 -33.11
CA GLU A 136 -2.15 -29.10 -33.45
C GLU A 136 -3.07 -29.22 -32.22
N GLU A 137 -2.51 -29.64 -31.09
CA GLU A 137 -3.23 -29.73 -29.80
C GLU A 137 -3.63 -28.35 -29.27
N LEU A 138 -2.74 -27.36 -29.42
CA LEU A 138 -3.04 -25.96 -29.04
C LEU A 138 -4.18 -25.37 -29.89
N ARG A 139 -4.25 -25.72 -31.19
CA ARG A 139 -5.37 -25.31 -32.05
C ARG A 139 -6.67 -26.00 -31.69
N ALA A 140 -6.62 -27.28 -31.29
CA ALA A 140 -7.81 -28.01 -30.83
C ALA A 140 -8.39 -27.36 -29.56
N ILE A 141 -7.55 -26.99 -28.60
CA ILE A 141 -7.95 -26.26 -27.39
C ILE A 141 -8.52 -24.88 -27.73
N ALA A 142 -7.86 -24.13 -28.63
CA ALA A 142 -8.35 -22.82 -29.08
C ALA A 142 -9.71 -22.92 -29.80
N SER A 143 -9.99 -24.05 -30.46
CA SER A 143 -11.27 -24.31 -31.12
C SER A 143 -12.40 -24.71 -30.16
N LEU A 144 -12.05 -25.16 -28.94
CA LEU A 144 -12.99 -25.50 -27.85
C LEU A 144 -13.29 -24.29 -26.95
N ALA A 145 -12.43 -23.26 -26.95
CA ALA A 145 -12.60 -22.03 -26.16
C ALA A 145 -13.92 -21.25 -26.42
N PRO A 146 -14.55 -21.26 -27.61
CA PRO A 146 -15.83 -20.58 -27.82
C PRO A 146 -17.01 -21.23 -27.09
N ALA A 147 -16.87 -22.46 -26.56
CA ALA A 147 -17.94 -23.16 -25.85
C ALA A 147 -17.96 -22.87 -24.33
N LEU A 148 -17.00 -22.09 -23.83
CA LEU A 148 -16.99 -21.56 -22.46
C LEU A 148 -17.54 -20.13 -22.49
N GLU A 149 -18.81 -19.98 -22.89
CA GLU A 149 -19.59 -18.82 -22.46
C GLU A 149 -19.59 -18.82 -20.93
N LEU A 150 -18.93 -17.84 -20.35
CA LEU A 150 -18.99 -17.54 -18.92
C LEU A 150 -20.49 -17.45 -18.56
N PRO A 151 -20.98 -18.17 -17.54
CA PRO A 151 -22.37 -17.99 -17.12
C PRO A 151 -22.58 -16.52 -16.80
N GLU A 152 -23.49 -15.86 -17.53
CA GLU A 152 -23.91 -14.50 -17.23
C GLU A 152 -24.29 -14.45 -15.75
N GLY A 153 -23.49 -13.73 -14.98
CA GLY A 153 -23.76 -13.50 -13.58
C GLY A 153 -25.11 -12.80 -13.48
N LYS A 154 -26.10 -13.51 -12.93
CA LYS A 154 -27.33 -12.89 -12.44
C LYS A 154 -26.94 -11.74 -11.50
N SER A 155 -27.24 -10.52 -11.91
CA SER A 155 -27.39 -9.40 -11.01
C SER A 155 -28.67 -9.63 -10.22
N ASP A 156 -28.55 -10.12 -8.99
CA ASP A 156 -29.67 -10.12 -8.06
C ASP A 156 -29.80 -8.70 -7.47
N ASP A 157 -30.96 -8.10 -7.72
CA ASP A 157 -31.58 -7.00 -6.95
C ASP A 157 -31.89 -7.44 -5.51
#